data_AF-A0A8X7NA57-F1
#
_entry.id   AF-A0A8X7NA57-F1
#
_cell.length_a   1.000
_cell.length_b   1.000
_cell.length_c   1.000
_cell.angle_alpha   90.00
_cell.angle_beta   90.00
_cell.angle_gamma   90.00
#
_symmetry.space_group_name_H-M   'P 1'
#
loop_
_entity.id
_entity.type
_entity.pdbx_description
1 polymer ?
#
loop_
_entity_poly.entity_id
_entity_poly.type
_entity_poly.pdbx_seq_one_letter_code
_entity_poly.pdbx_strand_id
1 'polypeptide(L)'
;MVDGGKGSAIDPSRYASFGLTHVRYDAEDPIAQLLALITLAPIFLLCAYTSIILYRRELTFLNALVGQLGCEAINWGLKRLIRQPRPLGLAGVSEEGYGMPSSHSQFMGFFAAFFVCHFVLHHPPLRRPRTLINTMRRVEHLGSVVLIVGLSVAVCYSRHYLLYHSTAQILVGLSIGLVIGLTYYYLTEHLTRLPLRLPAPLASPANSRLASPMNSPKVGLGMGRTTDDSPTSSARAQPSHSTTATKRIPPSSPGTPTPQRRRGSLEGMLTLHPSVPIRQLLLDHPVAIALRIRDSWTVWEDGGIETDYANWRREWERRRN
;
A
#
# COMPACT_ATOMS: atom_id res chain seq x y z
N MET A 1 71.56 5.52 -2.85
CA MET A 1 70.75 6.70 -2.50
C MET A 1 69.48 6.60 -3.32
N VAL A 2 68.35 6.60 -2.62
CA VAL A 2 67.06 6.00 -3.02
C VAL A 2 66.49 6.67 -4.26
N ASP A 3 66.25 5.87 -5.29
CA ASP A 3 65.52 6.26 -6.48
C ASP A 3 64.01 6.15 -6.19
N GLY A 4 63.29 7.24 -6.43
CA GLY A 4 61.89 7.44 -6.11
C GLY A 4 60.97 6.73 -7.09
N GLY A 5 60.84 5.42 -6.93
CA GLY A 5 59.83 4.63 -7.63
C GLY A 5 58.44 4.92 -7.06
N LYS A 6 57.60 5.65 -7.81
CA LYS A 6 56.14 5.67 -7.64
C LYS A 6 55.60 4.25 -7.89
N GLY A 7 55.61 3.43 -6.84
CA GLY A 7 55.09 2.07 -6.84
C GLY A 7 53.57 2.07 -6.87
N SER A 8 53.01 1.56 -7.97
CA SER A 8 51.64 1.05 -8.20
C SER A 8 50.65 1.12 -7.02
N ALA A 9 49.54 1.82 -7.25
CA ALA A 9 48.60 2.37 -6.28
C ALA A 9 47.71 1.39 -5.46
N ILE A 10 48.01 0.10 -5.31
CA ILE A 10 47.12 -0.83 -4.59
C ILE A 10 47.91 -1.92 -3.85
N ASP A 11 47.97 -1.82 -2.51
CA ASP A 11 48.52 -2.83 -1.60
C ASP A 11 47.39 -3.67 -0.98
N PRO A 12 47.34 -5.01 -1.21
CA PRO A 12 46.32 -5.90 -0.64
C PRO A 12 46.20 -5.85 0.90
N SER A 13 47.25 -5.40 1.60
CA SER A 13 47.25 -5.27 3.06
C SER A 13 46.29 -4.20 3.60
N ARG A 14 45.83 -3.27 2.74
CA ARG A 14 44.98 -2.13 3.12
C ARG A 14 43.48 -2.43 3.17
N TYR A 15 43.05 -3.60 2.70
CA TYR A 15 41.62 -3.95 2.62
C TYR A 15 41.14 -4.74 3.83
N ALA A 16 40.10 -4.25 4.48
CA ALA A 16 39.39 -4.96 5.54
C ALA A 16 38.06 -5.52 5.03
N SER A 17 37.64 -6.67 5.54
CA SER A 17 36.31 -7.23 5.28
C SER A 17 35.40 -7.07 6.49
N PHE A 18 34.15 -6.64 6.28
CA PHE A 18 33.15 -6.66 7.35
C PHE A 18 32.84 -8.13 7.73
N GLY A 19 33.19 -8.54 8.95
CA GLY A 19 33.23 -9.96 9.37
C GLY A 19 31.90 -10.72 9.30
N LEU A 20 30.76 -10.01 9.23
CA LEU A 20 29.43 -10.63 9.12
C LEU A 20 28.93 -10.76 7.67
N THR A 21 29.47 -9.97 6.74
CA THR A 21 28.90 -9.82 5.38
C THR A 21 29.93 -9.78 4.25
N HIS A 22 31.21 -10.00 4.57
CA HIS A 22 32.35 -10.07 3.63
C HIS A 22 32.35 -8.90 2.63
N VAL A 23 32.04 -7.68 3.09
CA VAL A 23 32.20 -6.47 2.26
C VAL A 23 33.63 -5.98 2.43
N ARG A 24 34.42 -6.01 1.35
CA ARG A 24 35.78 -5.47 1.29
C ARG A 24 35.74 -3.97 1.02
N TYR A 25 36.56 -3.22 1.75
CA TYR A 25 36.73 -1.77 1.61
C TYR A 25 38.13 -1.37 2.08
N ASP A 26 38.60 -0.20 1.64
CA ASP A 26 39.87 0.37 2.11
C ASP A 26 39.72 0.86 3.56
N ALA A 27 40.49 0.29 4.48
CA ALA A 27 40.40 0.65 5.89
C ALA A 27 40.89 2.08 6.17
N GLU A 28 41.74 2.64 5.30
CA GLU A 28 42.27 3.99 5.43
C GLU A 28 41.27 5.08 4.95
N ASP A 29 40.19 4.70 4.26
CA ASP A 29 39.17 5.62 3.75
C ASP A 29 37.86 5.57 4.59
N PRO A 30 37.57 6.61 5.39
CA PRO A 30 36.33 6.70 6.18
C PRO A 30 35.05 6.72 5.33
N ILE A 31 35.11 7.22 4.10
CA ILE A 31 33.96 7.25 3.19
C ILE A 31 33.65 5.83 2.71
N ALA A 32 34.68 5.06 2.35
CA ALA A 32 34.53 3.64 2.00
C ALA A 32 33.93 2.83 3.16
N GLN A 33 34.32 3.10 4.42
CA GLN A 33 33.72 2.47 5.59
C GLN A 33 32.22 2.75 5.71
N LEU A 34 31.82 4.01 5.61
CA LEU A 34 30.40 4.40 5.67
C LEU A 34 29.60 3.78 4.52
N LEU A 35 30.14 3.80 3.30
CA LEU A 35 29.49 3.22 2.12
C LEU A 35 29.43 1.69 2.17
N ALA A 36 30.39 1.04 2.82
CA ALA A 36 30.34 -0.38 3.10
C ALA A 36 29.17 -0.72 4.03
N LEU A 37 28.91 0.10 5.06
CA LEU A 37 27.73 -0.05 5.92
C LEU A 37 26.43 0.19 5.16
N ILE A 38 26.36 1.25 4.34
CA ILE A 38 25.18 1.56 3.52
C ILE A 38 24.83 0.42 2.56
N THR A 39 25.85 -0.28 2.03
CA THR A 39 25.66 -1.45 1.17
C THR A 39 24.86 -2.57 1.84
N LEU A 40 24.85 -2.65 3.17
CA LEU A 40 24.08 -3.65 3.93
C LEU A 40 22.58 -3.36 4.01
N ALA A 41 22.13 -2.18 3.55
CA ALA A 41 20.74 -1.76 3.64
C ALA A 41 19.72 -2.77 3.10
N PRO A 42 19.91 -3.46 1.95
CA PRO A 42 18.95 -4.47 1.49
C PRO A 42 18.69 -5.59 2.49
N ILE A 43 19.72 -6.06 3.20
CA ILE A 43 19.58 -7.10 4.23
C ILE A 43 18.77 -6.56 5.41
N PHE A 44 19.10 -5.36 5.88
CA PHE A 44 18.34 -4.72 6.96
C PHE A 44 16.90 -4.40 6.57
N LEU A 45 16.65 -4.07 5.30
CA LEU A 45 15.29 -3.87 4.78
C LEU A 45 14.49 -5.18 4.80
N LEU A 46 15.09 -6.33 4.48
CA LEU A 46 14.44 -7.64 4.62
C LEU A 46 14.11 -7.97 6.09
N CYS A 47 15.01 -7.66 7.01
CA CYS A 47 14.73 -7.77 8.45
C CYS A 47 13.55 -6.86 8.84
N ALA A 48 13.57 -5.59 8.40
CA ALA A 48 12.51 -4.63 8.69
C ALA A 48 11.14 -5.06 8.12
N TYR A 49 11.11 -5.56 6.87
CA TYR A 49 9.91 -6.16 6.27
C TYR A 49 9.34 -7.26 7.18
N THR A 50 10.18 -8.21 7.57
CA THR A 50 9.78 -9.35 8.39
C THR A 50 9.22 -8.88 9.73
N SER A 51 9.91 -7.95 10.41
CA SER A 51 9.45 -7.38 11.67
C SER A 51 8.10 -6.67 11.55
N ILE A 52 7.91 -5.84 10.51
CA ILE A 52 6.65 -5.12 10.26
C ILE A 52 5.51 -6.09 9.96
N ILE A 53 5.77 -7.13 9.15
CA ILE A 53 4.77 -8.15 8.81
C ILE A 53 4.33 -8.90 10.07
N LEU A 54 5.27 -9.33 10.92
CA LEU A 54 4.93 -10.06 12.15
C LEU A 54 4.15 -9.21 13.15
N TYR A 55 4.54 -7.93 13.31
CA TYR A 55 3.93 -7.04 14.30
C TYR A 55 2.62 -6.43 13.81
N ARG A 56 2.60 -5.86 12.60
CA ARG A 56 1.43 -5.13 12.07
C ARG A 56 0.50 -5.97 11.21
N ARG A 57 1.02 -7.07 10.63
CA ARG A 57 0.26 -8.00 9.75
C ARG A 57 -0.43 -7.30 8.59
N GLU A 58 0.24 -6.29 8.04
CA GLU A 58 -0.27 -5.48 6.94
C GLU A 58 -0.05 -6.17 5.60
N LEU A 59 -1.14 -6.37 4.85
CA LEU A 59 -1.14 -7.05 3.56
C LEU A 59 -0.20 -6.36 2.55
N THR A 60 -0.15 -5.02 2.55
CA THR A 60 0.74 -4.26 1.66
C THR A 60 2.21 -4.62 1.85
N PHE A 61 2.68 -4.76 3.10
CA PHE A 61 4.08 -5.10 3.37
C PHE A 61 4.38 -6.56 3.04
N LEU A 62 3.42 -7.47 3.29
CA LEU A 62 3.53 -8.86 2.87
C LEU A 62 3.63 -8.98 1.34
N ASN A 63 2.76 -8.27 0.64
CA ASN A 63 2.76 -8.22 -0.82
C ASN A 63 4.06 -7.62 -1.38
N ALA A 64 4.56 -6.53 -0.78
CA ALA A 64 5.83 -5.94 -1.13
C ALA A 64 7.00 -6.91 -0.97
N LEU A 65 7.05 -7.67 0.13
CA LEU A 65 8.09 -8.67 0.37
C LEU A 65 8.05 -9.79 -0.69
N VAL A 66 6.85 -10.29 -1.03
CA VAL A 66 6.69 -11.30 -2.09
C VAL A 66 7.21 -10.77 -3.42
N GLY A 67 6.84 -9.54 -3.79
CA GLY A 67 7.35 -8.90 -5.00
C GLY A 67 8.86 -8.67 -4.98
N GLN A 68 9.42 -8.29 -3.83
CA GLN A 68 10.86 -8.10 -3.65
C GLN A 68 11.65 -9.40 -3.85
N LEU A 69 11.16 -10.51 -3.27
CA LEU A 69 11.76 -11.84 -3.46
C LEU A 69 11.63 -12.32 -4.91
N GLY A 70 10.50 -12.05 -5.56
CA GLY A 70 10.31 -12.31 -6.99
C GLY A 70 11.28 -11.50 -7.86
N CYS A 71 11.51 -10.23 -7.53
CA CYS A 71 12.48 -9.37 -8.21
C CYS A 71 13.91 -9.89 -8.06
N GLU A 72 14.29 -10.38 -6.87
CA GLU A 72 15.60 -11.01 -6.64
C GLU A 72 15.74 -12.32 -7.43
N ALA A 73 14.69 -13.14 -7.51
CA ALA A 73 14.69 -14.35 -8.33
C ALA A 73 14.89 -14.03 -9.83
N ILE A 74 14.27 -12.94 -10.32
CA ILE A 74 14.49 -12.45 -11.68
C ILE A 74 15.94 -11.98 -11.85
N ASN A 75 16.52 -11.21 -10.90
CA ASN A 75 17.92 -10.80 -10.95
C ASN A 75 18.86 -12.01 -11.04
N TRP A 76 18.63 -13.01 -10.20
CA TRP A 76 19.37 -14.27 -10.15
C TRP A 76 19.33 -15.02 -11.49
N GLY A 77 18.18 -15.02 -12.17
CA GLY A 77 18.01 -15.58 -13.51
C GLY A 77 18.73 -14.79 -14.58
N LEU A 78 18.56 -13.45 -14.58
CA LEU A 78 19.20 -12.55 -15.55
C LEU A 78 20.72 -12.61 -15.47
N LYS A 79 21.29 -12.69 -14.26
CA LYS A 79 22.74 -12.87 -14.05
C LYS A 79 23.26 -14.12 -14.74
N ARG A 80 22.52 -15.24 -14.68
CA ARG A 80 22.88 -16.49 -15.34
C ARG A 80 22.70 -16.46 -16.86
N LEU A 81 21.84 -15.58 -17.36
CA LEU A 81 21.62 -15.40 -18.80
C LEU A 81 22.70 -14.50 -19.42
N ILE A 82 22.97 -13.35 -18.81
CA ILE A 82 23.86 -12.31 -19.38
C ILE A 82 25.33 -12.65 -19.12
N ARG A 83 25.65 -13.17 -17.94
CA ARG A 83 26.99 -13.58 -17.52
C ARG A 83 28.10 -12.52 -17.69
N GLN A 84 27.74 -11.24 -17.67
CA GLN A 84 28.73 -10.16 -17.80
C GLN A 84 29.70 -10.18 -16.62
N PRO A 85 31.02 -10.04 -16.84
CA PRO A 85 31.98 -9.91 -15.75
C PRO A 85 31.76 -8.60 -14.98
N ARG A 86 32.14 -8.60 -13.70
CA ARG A 86 32.22 -7.38 -12.90
C ARG A 86 33.39 -6.51 -13.40
N PRO A 87 33.36 -5.18 -13.17
CA PRO A 87 34.55 -4.37 -13.40
C PRO A 87 35.73 -4.94 -12.60
N LEU A 88 36.94 -4.84 -13.16
CA LEU A 88 38.17 -5.20 -12.48
C LEU A 88 38.43 -4.15 -11.39
N GLY A 89 37.82 -4.32 -10.23
CA GLY A 89 37.91 -3.42 -9.08
C GLY A 89 38.84 -3.95 -7.99
N LEU A 90 39.84 -3.13 -7.64
CA LEU A 90 40.70 -3.08 -6.44
C LEU A 90 41.49 -4.32 -5.98
N ALA A 91 41.28 -5.50 -6.53
CA ALA A 91 42.24 -6.60 -6.50
C ALA A 91 41.96 -7.44 -7.73
N GLY A 92 42.98 -8.06 -8.35
CA GLY A 92 42.80 -9.02 -9.45
C GLY A 92 41.94 -10.26 -9.12
N VAL A 93 41.22 -10.23 -7.99
CA VAL A 93 40.17 -11.14 -7.60
C VAL A 93 38.84 -10.49 -8.02
N SER A 94 38.38 -10.76 -9.24
CA SER A 94 36.97 -10.60 -9.56
C SER A 94 36.19 -11.27 -8.42
N GLU A 95 35.31 -10.55 -7.73
CA GLU A 95 34.34 -11.24 -6.89
C GLU A 95 33.69 -12.34 -7.72
N GLU A 96 33.62 -13.54 -7.15
CA GLU A 96 33.06 -14.70 -7.84
C GLU A 96 31.60 -14.38 -8.24
N GLY A 97 31.32 -14.45 -9.54
CA GLY A 97 29.97 -14.32 -10.09
C GLY A 97 29.73 -13.14 -11.04
N TYR A 98 28.51 -13.10 -11.57
CA TYR A 98 28.13 -12.20 -12.66
C TYR A 98 27.77 -10.79 -12.17
N GLY A 99 28.22 -9.78 -12.91
CA GLY A 99 28.08 -8.36 -12.57
C GLY A 99 26.80 -7.70 -13.08
N MET A 100 26.14 -8.27 -14.09
CA MET A 100 24.96 -7.66 -14.72
C MET A 100 23.70 -8.52 -14.56
N PRO A 101 22.57 -7.95 -14.12
CA PRO A 101 22.41 -6.62 -13.51
C PRO A 101 22.88 -6.59 -12.03
N SER A 102 23.21 -5.40 -11.51
CA SER A 102 23.51 -5.22 -10.08
C SER A 102 22.30 -5.60 -9.23
N SER A 103 22.44 -6.58 -8.32
CA SER A 103 21.34 -7.03 -7.44
C SER A 103 20.94 -5.95 -6.43
N HIS A 104 21.92 -5.25 -5.85
CA HIS A 104 21.64 -4.17 -4.90
C HIS A 104 20.86 -3.04 -5.58
N SER A 105 21.26 -2.65 -6.78
CA SER A 105 20.58 -1.59 -7.54
C SER A 105 19.17 -2.01 -7.97
N GLN A 106 19.00 -3.26 -8.41
CA GLN A 106 17.68 -3.80 -8.76
C GLN A 106 16.76 -3.94 -7.54
N PHE A 107 17.29 -4.39 -6.40
CA PHE A 107 16.57 -4.48 -5.13
C PHE A 107 16.05 -3.10 -4.73
N MET A 108 16.93 -2.09 -4.71
CA MET A 108 16.57 -0.72 -4.33
C MET A 108 15.64 -0.07 -5.35
N GLY A 109 15.78 -0.37 -6.64
CA GLY A 109 14.86 0.08 -7.68
C GLY A 109 13.44 -0.42 -7.45
N PHE A 110 13.26 -1.71 -7.13
CA PHE A 110 11.95 -2.26 -6.79
C PHE A 110 11.40 -1.63 -5.51
N PHE A 111 12.20 -1.60 -4.44
CA PHE A 111 11.81 -1.06 -3.14
C PHE A 111 11.34 0.41 -3.26
N ALA A 112 12.10 1.23 -3.97
CA ALA A 112 11.78 2.62 -4.23
C ALA A 112 10.50 2.76 -5.06
N ALA A 113 10.40 2.07 -6.20
CA ALA A 113 9.22 2.14 -7.06
C ALA A 113 7.95 1.75 -6.31
N PHE A 114 7.97 0.62 -5.59
CA PHE A 114 6.81 0.11 -4.87
C PHE A 114 6.35 1.09 -3.79
N PHE A 115 7.24 1.51 -2.89
CA PHE A 115 6.84 2.33 -1.76
C PHE A 115 6.63 3.79 -2.11
N VAL A 116 7.42 4.38 -3.02
CA VAL A 116 7.15 5.75 -3.49
C VAL A 116 5.78 5.79 -4.16
N CYS A 117 5.44 4.82 -5.01
CA CYS A 117 4.10 4.75 -5.61
C CYS A 117 3.01 4.63 -4.54
N HIS A 118 3.23 3.76 -3.53
CA HIS A 118 2.30 3.62 -2.41
C HIS A 118 2.08 4.93 -1.65
N PHE A 119 3.16 5.61 -1.23
CA PHE A 119 3.06 6.85 -0.46
C PHE A 119 2.50 8.02 -1.26
N VAL A 120 2.74 8.08 -2.57
CA VAL A 120 2.19 9.13 -3.45
C VAL A 120 0.69 8.94 -3.66
N LEU A 121 0.24 7.71 -3.90
CA LEU A 121 -1.17 7.41 -4.12
C LEU A 121 -2.01 7.45 -2.83
N HIS A 122 -1.38 7.19 -1.69
CA HIS A 122 -2.00 7.21 -0.36
C HIS A 122 -1.43 8.35 0.50
N HIS A 123 -1.29 9.54 -0.08
CA HIS A 123 -0.81 10.70 0.66
C HIS A 123 -1.93 11.28 1.55
N PRO A 124 -1.62 11.83 2.74
CA PRO A 124 -2.62 12.40 3.63
C PRO A 124 -3.29 13.62 2.98
N PRO A 125 -4.62 13.70 2.94
CA PRO A 125 -5.32 14.79 2.28
C PRO A 125 -5.12 16.12 3.03
N LEU A 126 -5.35 17.22 2.30
CA LEU A 126 -5.37 18.57 2.86
C LEU A 126 -6.60 18.80 3.75
N ARG A 127 -6.54 18.35 5.00
CA ARG A 127 -7.60 18.60 6.00
C ARG A 127 -7.59 20.06 6.48
N ARG A 128 -8.78 20.66 6.59
CA ARG A 128 -9.02 21.98 7.21
C ARG A 128 -9.92 21.81 8.45
N PRO A 129 -9.63 22.47 9.58
CA PRO A 129 -8.50 23.37 9.83
C PRO A 129 -7.14 22.64 9.85
N ARG A 130 -6.06 23.39 9.62
CA ARG A 130 -4.70 22.86 9.73
C ARG A 130 -4.39 22.62 11.20
N THR A 131 -4.32 21.36 11.60
CA THR A 131 -3.83 20.96 12.92
C THR A 131 -2.35 20.60 12.84
N LEU A 132 -1.65 20.68 13.98
CA LEU A 132 -0.25 20.26 14.09
C LEU A 132 -0.08 18.79 13.64
N ILE A 133 -0.96 17.91 14.11
CA ILE A 133 -0.96 16.47 13.79
C ILE A 133 -1.04 16.23 12.27
N ASN A 134 -1.98 16.91 11.58
CA ASN A 134 -2.13 16.77 10.13
C ASN A 134 -0.92 17.30 9.34
N THR A 135 -0.17 18.25 9.93
CA THR A 135 1.05 18.81 9.31
C THR A 135 2.23 17.87 9.51
N MET A 136 2.43 17.38 10.74
CA MET A 136 3.47 16.38 11.07
C MET A 136 3.34 15.13 10.19
N ARG A 137 2.11 14.62 10.02
CA ARG A 137 1.84 13.46 9.16
C ARG A 137 2.29 13.65 7.71
N ARG A 138 2.14 14.85 7.14
CA ARG A 138 2.63 15.12 5.78
C ARG A 138 4.15 15.20 5.73
N VAL A 139 4.76 15.80 6.75
CA VAL A 139 6.22 15.85 6.88
C VAL A 139 6.78 14.44 7.02
N GLU A 140 6.12 13.55 7.76
CA GLU A 140 6.50 12.14 7.89
C GLU A 140 6.41 11.39 6.56
N HIS A 141 5.31 11.56 5.80
CA HIS A 141 5.17 10.95 4.47
C HIS A 141 6.23 11.47 3.49
N LEU A 142 6.44 12.79 3.45
CA LEU A 142 7.47 13.41 2.60
C LEU A 142 8.88 12.93 3.01
N GLY A 143 9.16 12.93 4.31
CA GLY A 143 10.41 12.43 4.88
C GLY A 143 10.65 10.97 4.54
N SER A 144 9.61 10.13 4.57
CA SER A 144 9.68 8.72 4.18
C SER A 144 10.04 8.57 2.71
N VAL A 145 9.40 9.32 1.81
CA VAL A 145 9.71 9.31 0.37
C VAL A 145 11.15 9.77 0.11
N VAL A 146 11.57 10.88 0.74
CA VAL A 146 12.95 11.39 0.64
C VAL A 146 13.96 10.37 1.15
N LEU A 147 13.69 9.72 2.28
CA LEU A 147 14.57 8.71 2.86
C LEU A 147 14.67 7.46 1.96
N ILE A 148 13.56 7.00 1.40
CA ILE A 148 13.53 5.86 0.47
C ILE A 148 14.38 6.16 -0.77
N VAL A 149 14.16 7.31 -1.40
CA VAL A 149 14.92 7.73 -2.59
C VAL A 149 16.40 7.95 -2.24
N GLY A 150 16.67 8.66 -1.15
CA GLY A 150 18.03 8.95 -0.69
C GLY A 150 18.81 7.67 -0.36
N LEU A 151 18.22 6.73 0.36
CA LEU A 151 18.82 5.43 0.65
C LEU A 151 19.09 4.63 -0.64
N SER A 152 18.15 4.64 -1.58
CA SER A 152 18.30 3.95 -2.87
C SER A 152 19.47 4.49 -3.68
N VAL A 153 19.61 5.82 -3.74
CA VAL A 153 20.73 6.49 -4.38
C VAL A 153 22.03 6.19 -3.66
N ALA A 154 22.05 6.26 -2.32
CA ALA A 154 23.24 6.00 -1.52
C ALA A 154 23.75 4.55 -1.70
N VAL A 155 22.85 3.56 -1.75
CA VAL A 155 23.22 2.17 -2.05
C VAL A 155 23.73 2.02 -3.47
N CYS A 156 23.12 2.67 -4.47
CA CYS A 156 23.64 2.62 -5.83
C CYS A 156 25.04 3.26 -5.94
N TYR A 157 25.23 4.40 -5.28
CA TYR A 157 26.51 5.09 -5.22
C TYR A 157 27.58 4.26 -4.49
N SER A 158 27.22 3.56 -3.40
CA SER A 158 28.18 2.69 -2.71
C SER A 158 28.72 1.58 -3.60
N ARG A 159 27.87 0.99 -4.48
CA ARG A 159 28.32 -0.04 -5.45
C ARG A 159 29.26 0.51 -6.51
N HIS A 160 29.09 1.79 -6.87
CA HIS A 160 29.97 2.48 -7.80
C HIS A 160 31.31 2.83 -7.14
N TYR A 161 31.25 3.49 -5.98
CA TYR A 161 32.41 3.99 -5.25
C TYR A 161 33.35 2.87 -4.79
N LEU A 162 32.79 1.78 -4.27
CA LEU A 162 33.54 0.61 -3.84
C LEU A 162 33.92 -0.33 -5.00
N LEU A 163 33.74 0.12 -6.25
CA LEU A 163 34.13 -0.58 -7.49
C LEU A 163 33.55 -2.00 -7.67
N TYR A 164 32.44 -2.33 -7.01
CA TYR A 164 31.79 -3.63 -7.16
C TYR A 164 31.05 -3.78 -8.50
N HIS A 165 30.52 -2.67 -9.03
CA HIS A 165 29.74 -2.66 -10.27
C HIS A 165 30.05 -1.43 -11.11
N SER A 166 30.00 -1.61 -12.44
CA SER A 166 30.10 -0.48 -13.36
C SER A 166 28.81 0.35 -13.34
N THR A 167 28.89 1.61 -13.74
CA THR A 167 27.73 2.50 -13.83
C THR A 167 26.62 1.90 -14.71
N ALA A 168 26.99 1.23 -15.81
CA ALA A 168 26.03 0.55 -16.68
C ALA A 168 25.31 -0.61 -15.96
N GLN A 169 26.01 -1.42 -15.18
CA GLN A 169 25.42 -2.53 -14.41
C GLN A 169 24.45 -2.02 -13.34
N ILE A 170 24.78 -0.89 -12.72
CA ILE A 170 23.96 -0.21 -11.71
C ILE A 170 22.70 0.36 -12.36
N LEU A 171 22.84 1.12 -13.45
CA LEU A 171 21.70 1.72 -14.15
C LEU A 171 20.75 0.66 -14.68
N VAL A 172 21.26 -0.39 -15.33
CA VAL A 172 20.40 -1.47 -15.83
C VAL A 172 19.68 -2.19 -14.69
N GLY A 173 20.39 -2.50 -13.60
CA GLY A 173 19.76 -3.08 -12.41
C GLY A 173 18.65 -2.18 -11.85
N LEU A 174 18.95 -0.91 -11.65
CA LEU A 174 17.99 0.08 -11.14
C LEU A 174 16.76 0.20 -12.05
N SER A 175 16.94 0.31 -13.36
CA SER A 175 15.85 0.41 -14.34
C SER A 175 14.97 -0.84 -14.33
N ILE A 176 15.56 -2.04 -14.31
CA ILE A 176 14.80 -3.30 -14.21
C ILE A 176 14.00 -3.33 -12.91
N GLY A 177 14.63 -2.97 -11.79
CA GLY A 177 13.98 -2.90 -10.48
C GLY A 177 12.79 -1.94 -10.48
N LEU A 178 12.97 -0.74 -11.03
CA LEU A 178 11.90 0.26 -11.14
C LEU A 178 10.73 -0.24 -11.99
N VAL A 179 11.00 -0.84 -13.16
CA VAL A 179 9.95 -1.36 -14.05
C VAL A 179 9.18 -2.49 -13.38
N ILE A 180 9.88 -3.45 -12.76
CA ILE A 180 9.24 -4.56 -12.03
C ILE A 180 8.44 -4.00 -10.85
N GLY A 181 9.00 -3.09 -10.05
CA GLY A 181 8.34 -2.50 -8.89
C GLY A 181 7.07 -1.74 -9.25
N LEU A 182 7.12 -0.88 -10.28
CA LEU A 182 5.95 -0.14 -10.77
C LEU A 182 4.87 -1.07 -11.32
N THR A 183 5.27 -2.04 -12.15
CA THR A 183 4.33 -3.01 -12.74
C THR A 183 3.70 -3.88 -11.66
N TYR A 184 4.50 -4.40 -10.73
CA TYR A 184 4.03 -5.23 -9.64
C TYR A 184 3.09 -4.46 -8.71
N TYR A 185 3.46 -3.23 -8.34
CA TYR A 185 2.59 -2.37 -7.53
C TYR A 185 1.27 -2.08 -8.26
N TYR A 186 1.32 -1.73 -9.54
CA TYR A 186 0.11 -1.45 -10.32
C TYR A 186 -0.82 -2.69 -10.34
N LEU A 187 -0.28 -3.87 -10.64
CA LEU A 187 -1.06 -5.09 -10.74
C LEU A 187 -1.60 -5.58 -9.40
N THR A 188 -0.80 -5.50 -8.34
CA THR A 188 -1.09 -6.18 -7.06
C THR A 188 -1.63 -5.25 -5.96
N GLU A 189 -1.32 -3.95 -6.01
CA GLU A 189 -1.84 -2.96 -5.08
C GLU A 189 -2.92 -2.10 -5.74
N HIS A 190 -2.63 -1.47 -6.88
CA HIS A 190 -3.56 -0.52 -7.47
C HIS A 190 -4.81 -1.21 -8.05
N LEU A 191 -4.62 -2.18 -8.95
CA LEU A 191 -5.75 -2.87 -9.59
C LEU A 191 -6.58 -3.70 -8.60
N THR A 192 -5.96 -4.35 -7.61
CA THR A 192 -6.68 -5.21 -6.66
C THR A 192 -7.59 -4.43 -5.71
N ARG A 193 -7.32 -3.14 -5.50
CA ARG A 193 -8.15 -2.21 -4.72
C ARG A 193 -9.36 -1.69 -5.52
N LEU A 194 -9.33 -1.77 -6.85
CA LEU A 194 -10.45 -1.33 -7.69
C LEU A 194 -11.57 -2.38 -7.70
N PRO A 195 -12.85 -1.95 -7.71
CA PRO A 195 -13.96 -2.87 -7.93
C PRO A 195 -13.89 -3.43 -9.35
N LEU A 196 -13.74 -4.75 -9.46
CA LEU A 196 -13.84 -5.45 -10.74
C LEU A 196 -15.23 -5.20 -11.33
N ARG A 197 -15.30 -5.01 -12.66
CA ARG A 197 -16.58 -4.93 -13.37
C ARG A 197 -16.80 -6.26 -14.07
N LEU A 198 -17.72 -7.07 -13.57
CA LEU A 198 -17.96 -8.44 -14.04
C LEU A 198 -19.38 -8.57 -14.64
N PRO A 199 -19.60 -9.49 -15.58
CA PRO A 199 -20.94 -9.83 -16.06
C PRO A 199 -21.87 -10.21 -14.90
N ALA A 200 -23.17 -9.92 -15.03
CA ALA A 200 -24.21 -10.18 -14.02
C ALA A 200 -24.13 -11.54 -13.27
N PRO A 201 -23.81 -12.70 -13.89
CA PRO A 201 -23.70 -13.96 -13.15
C PRO A 201 -22.50 -14.07 -12.19
N LEU A 202 -21.46 -13.24 -12.36
CA LEU A 202 -20.25 -13.22 -11.52
C LEU A 202 -20.18 -12.01 -10.59
N ALA A 203 -21.05 -11.01 -10.80
CA ALA A 203 -21.15 -9.87 -9.91
C ALA A 203 -21.89 -10.27 -8.63
N SER A 204 -21.29 -9.99 -7.46
CA SER A 204 -21.94 -10.25 -6.18
C SER A 204 -23.24 -9.45 -6.05
N PRO A 205 -24.38 -10.07 -5.67
CA PRO A 205 -25.67 -9.40 -5.52
C PRO A 205 -25.70 -8.37 -4.37
N ALA A 206 -24.60 -8.22 -3.61
CA ALA A 206 -24.50 -7.23 -2.54
C ALA A 206 -24.48 -5.78 -3.06
N ASN A 207 -23.90 -5.52 -4.25
CA ASN A 207 -23.79 -4.16 -4.79
C ASN A 207 -25.00 -3.72 -5.64
N SER A 208 -25.88 -4.64 -6.04
CA SER A 208 -27.07 -4.29 -6.84
C SER A 208 -28.17 -3.56 -6.03
N ARG A 209 -28.11 -3.63 -4.70
CA ARG A 209 -29.06 -2.94 -3.81
C ARG A 209 -28.77 -1.44 -3.61
N LEU A 210 -27.53 -1.01 -3.84
CA LEU A 210 -27.16 0.42 -3.71
C LEU A 210 -27.48 1.24 -4.97
N ALA A 211 -27.76 0.57 -6.10
CA ALA A 211 -27.98 1.20 -7.40
C ALA A 211 -29.46 1.45 -7.73
N SER A 212 -30.38 1.31 -6.77
CA SER A 212 -31.76 1.76 -6.96
C SER A 212 -31.87 3.24 -6.59
N PRO A 213 -32.24 4.15 -7.51
CA PRO A 213 -32.56 5.51 -7.12
C PRO A 213 -33.81 5.47 -6.23
N MET A 214 -33.64 5.74 -4.94
CA MET A 214 -34.75 6.02 -4.06
C MET A 214 -35.48 7.25 -4.61
N ASN A 215 -36.68 7.04 -5.12
CA ASN A 215 -37.65 8.10 -5.37
C ASN A 215 -37.80 8.93 -4.08
N SER A 216 -37.29 10.15 -4.09
CA SER A 216 -37.57 11.15 -3.07
C SER A 216 -39.04 11.55 -3.17
N PRO A 217 -39.84 11.45 -2.10
CA PRO A 217 -41.17 12.02 -2.10
C PRO A 217 -41.04 13.53 -2.10
N LYS A 218 -41.53 14.18 -3.16
CA LYS A 218 -41.72 15.63 -3.23
C LYS A 218 -42.76 16.02 -2.18
N VAL A 219 -42.33 16.62 -1.08
CA VAL A 219 -43.21 17.41 -0.20
C VAL A 219 -43.12 18.85 -0.70
N GLY A 220 -44.17 19.28 -1.41
CA GLY A 220 -44.39 20.70 -1.65
C GLY A 220 -45.14 21.31 -0.46
N LEU A 221 -44.70 22.48 -0.01
CA LEU A 221 -45.46 23.49 0.74
C LEU A 221 -44.49 24.71 0.79
N GLY A 222 -44.76 25.88 0.21
CA GLY A 222 -45.95 26.70 0.42
C GLY A 222 -45.63 27.77 1.46
N MET A 223 -45.11 28.91 1.01
CA MET A 223 -44.73 30.09 1.79
C MET A 223 -45.97 30.79 2.40
N GLY A 224 -45.91 31.21 3.68
CA GLY A 224 -46.93 32.05 4.30
C GLY A 224 -46.61 32.39 5.76
N ARG A 225 -46.58 33.69 6.07
CA ARG A 225 -46.08 34.37 7.29
C ARG A 225 -47.27 34.88 8.14
N THR A 226 -47.13 34.91 9.48
CA THR A 226 -47.67 35.87 10.52
C THR A 226 -47.81 35.14 11.88
N THR A 227 -46.97 35.41 12.89
CA THR A 227 -47.11 36.31 14.07
C THR A 227 -48.01 35.82 15.22
N ASP A 228 -47.45 36.00 16.43
CA ASP A 228 -48.04 36.19 17.78
C ASP A 228 -48.22 35.02 18.77
N ASP A 229 -47.49 35.21 19.88
CA ASP A 229 -47.80 35.11 21.31
C ASP A 229 -48.13 33.78 22.05
N SER A 230 -47.20 33.48 22.97
CA SER A 230 -47.22 32.89 24.33
C SER A 230 -48.57 32.69 25.09
N PRO A 231 -48.57 32.04 26.28
CA PRO A 231 -48.29 30.63 26.60
C PRO A 231 -49.44 30.01 27.47
N THR A 232 -49.14 28.95 28.23
CA THR A 232 -49.86 28.37 29.40
C THR A 232 -50.93 27.25 29.27
N SER A 233 -50.52 26.09 29.81
CA SER A 233 -51.18 25.26 30.84
C SER A 233 -52.34 24.28 30.53
N SER A 234 -52.05 23.02 30.90
CA SER A 234 -52.86 22.13 31.75
C SER A 234 -54.00 21.28 31.17
N ALA A 235 -53.90 19.98 31.52
CA ALA A 235 -54.95 19.10 32.04
C ALA A 235 -56.03 18.48 31.11
N ARG A 236 -55.87 17.15 30.94
CA ARG A 236 -56.78 16.07 31.41
C ARG A 236 -58.15 15.86 30.74
N ALA A 237 -58.41 14.56 30.52
CA ALA A 237 -59.69 13.82 30.52
C ALA A 237 -60.32 13.41 29.17
N GLN A 238 -60.41 12.09 28.96
CA GLN A 238 -61.48 11.38 28.23
C GLN A 238 -62.81 11.41 29.07
N PRO A 239 -63.96 10.77 28.73
CA PRO A 239 -64.32 9.87 27.58
C PRO A 239 -65.75 10.08 26.99
N SER A 240 -66.13 9.24 26.01
CA SER A 240 -67.39 8.44 25.93
C SER A 240 -68.19 8.41 24.60
N HIS A 241 -68.40 7.17 24.14
CA HIS A 241 -69.56 6.48 23.52
C HIS A 241 -70.38 7.02 22.31
N SER A 242 -70.53 6.12 21.31
CA SER A 242 -71.79 5.59 20.68
C SER A 242 -71.65 5.42 19.15
N THR A 243 -71.41 4.22 18.62
CA THR A 243 -72.38 3.24 18.03
C THR A 243 -73.29 3.73 16.91
N THR A 244 -73.03 3.31 15.66
CA THR A 244 -74.06 2.74 14.77
C THR A 244 -73.41 1.88 13.68
N ALA A 245 -73.98 0.69 13.43
CA ALA A 245 -73.51 -0.32 12.49
C ALA A 245 -74.35 -0.31 11.20
N THR A 246 -73.73 -0.55 10.03
CA THR A 246 -74.43 -1.16 8.87
C THR A 246 -73.48 -2.01 8.00
N LYS A 247 -73.54 -3.34 8.19
CA LYS A 247 -73.63 -4.46 7.23
C LYS A 247 -73.01 -4.32 5.80
N ARG A 248 -72.04 -5.20 5.43
CA ARG A 248 -72.19 -6.35 4.48
C ARG A 248 -70.87 -6.77 3.70
N ILE A 249 -70.31 -7.96 4.05
CA ILE A 249 -69.75 -9.09 3.22
C ILE A 249 -68.37 -8.95 2.46
N PRO A 250 -67.56 -10.05 2.30
CA PRO A 250 -66.08 -10.09 2.37
C PRO A 250 -65.32 -10.46 1.04
N PRO A 251 -64.11 -11.07 1.09
CA PRO A 251 -62.80 -10.46 0.82
C PRO A 251 -62.27 -10.70 -0.61
N SER A 252 -61.56 -9.71 -1.19
CA SER A 252 -60.79 -9.91 -2.43
C SER A 252 -59.34 -10.29 -2.12
N SER A 253 -58.94 -11.45 -2.63
CA SER A 253 -57.63 -12.09 -2.59
C SER A 253 -56.49 -11.21 -3.16
N PRO A 254 -55.22 -11.47 -2.80
CA PRO A 254 -54.07 -10.73 -3.32
C PRO A 254 -53.82 -11.09 -4.78
N GLY A 255 -53.63 -10.06 -5.62
CA GLY A 255 -53.29 -10.21 -7.02
C GLY A 255 -52.03 -11.05 -7.21
N THR A 256 -52.16 -12.13 -7.97
CA THR A 256 -51.06 -12.90 -8.56
C THR A 256 -50.06 -11.97 -9.25
N PRO A 257 -48.74 -12.07 -8.97
CA PRO A 257 -47.75 -11.40 -9.78
C PRO A 257 -47.71 -12.09 -11.15
N THR A 258 -48.05 -11.36 -12.21
CA THR A 258 -47.78 -11.77 -13.59
C THR A 258 -46.31 -12.19 -13.73
N PRO A 259 -46.01 -13.36 -14.32
CA PRO A 259 -44.63 -13.77 -14.53
C PRO A 259 -44.02 -12.83 -15.56
N GLN A 260 -43.22 -11.88 -15.11
CA GLN A 260 -42.33 -11.12 -15.99
C GLN A 260 -41.40 -12.12 -16.66
N ARG A 261 -41.73 -12.44 -17.91
CA ARG A 261 -40.93 -13.23 -18.84
C ARG A 261 -39.50 -12.70 -18.80
N ARG A 262 -38.58 -13.44 -18.18
CA ARG A 262 -37.12 -13.21 -18.27
C ARG A 262 -36.73 -13.29 -19.74
N ARG A 263 -36.81 -12.16 -20.45
CA ARG A 263 -36.05 -11.97 -21.68
C ARG A 263 -34.59 -11.94 -21.24
N GLY A 264 -33.91 -13.07 -21.39
CA GLY A 264 -32.45 -13.12 -21.39
C GLY A 264 -31.97 -12.33 -22.60
N SER A 265 -31.89 -11.01 -22.47
CA SER A 265 -31.21 -10.18 -23.46
C SER A 265 -29.71 -10.41 -23.24
N LEU A 266 -29.00 -10.75 -24.31
CA LEU A 266 -27.52 -10.77 -24.34
C LEU A 266 -26.95 -9.43 -23.84
N GLU A 267 -27.72 -8.34 -23.90
CA GLU A 267 -27.38 -7.06 -23.26
C GLU A 267 -27.15 -7.19 -21.75
N GLY A 268 -27.94 -8.00 -21.02
CA GLY A 268 -27.77 -8.22 -19.58
C GLY A 268 -26.50 -9.02 -19.23
N MET A 269 -25.92 -9.74 -20.20
CA MET A 269 -24.60 -10.38 -20.04
C MET A 269 -23.45 -9.40 -20.35
N LEU A 270 -23.69 -8.38 -21.17
CA LEU A 270 -22.72 -7.36 -21.54
C LEU A 270 -22.73 -6.16 -20.57
N THR A 271 -23.78 -5.99 -19.76
CA THR A 271 -23.79 -5.05 -18.66
C THR A 271 -22.86 -5.54 -17.55
N LEU A 272 -21.72 -4.86 -17.42
CA LEU A 272 -20.76 -5.13 -16.36
C LEU A 272 -21.21 -4.45 -15.07
N HIS A 273 -21.42 -5.25 -14.01
CA HIS A 273 -21.78 -4.77 -12.69
C HIS A 273 -20.55 -4.70 -11.77
N PRO A 274 -20.51 -3.77 -10.81
CA PRO A 274 -19.40 -3.67 -9.86
C PRO A 274 -19.41 -4.87 -8.91
N SER A 275 -18.36 -5.67 -8.95
CA SER A 275 -18.09 -6.75 -7.99
C SER A 275 -17.13 -6.29 -6.89
N VAL A 276 -17.00 -7.13 -5.87
CA VAL A 276 -16.09 -6.93 -4.74
C VAL A 276 -14.63 -6.87 -5.24
N PRO A 277 -13.79 -5.94 -4.76
CA PRO A 277 -12.38 -5.88 -5.13
C PRO A 277 -11.64 -7.20 -4.78
N ILE A 278 -10.65 -7.59 -5.60
CA ILE A 278 -9.84 -8.80 -5.36
C ILE A 278 -9.20 -8.75 -3.97
N ARG A 279 -8.76 -7.56 -3.55
CA ARG A 279 -8.13 -7.37 -2.26
C ARG A 279 -9.04 -7.71 -1.09
N GLN A 280 -10.33 -7.41 -1.21
CA GLN A 280 -11.31 -7.79 -0.20
C GLN A 280 -11.50 -9.30 -0.16
N LEU A 281 -11.54 -9.98 -1.31
CA LEU A 281 -11.58 -11.45 -1.37
C LEU A 281 -10.35 -12.11 -0.71
N LEU A 282 -9.16 -11.50 -0.85
CA LEU A 282 -7.95 -11.98 -0.18
C LEU A 282 -8.03 -11.84 1.34
N LEU A 283 -8.60 -10.75 1.84
CA LEU A 283 -8.76 -10.50 3.27
C LEU A 283 -9.87 -11.36 3.90
N ASP A 284 -10.93 -11.67 3.14
CA ASP A 284 -12.03 -12.53 3.57
C ASP A 284 -11.68 -14.03 3.54
N HIS A 285 -10.49 -14.40 3.03
CA HIS A 285 -10.04 -15.79 2.99
C HIS A 285 -9.80 -16.34 4.42
N PRO A 286 -10.23 -17.57 4.75
CA PRO A 286 -10.12 -18.13 6.11
C PRO A 286 -8.71 -18.08 6.69
N VAL A 287 -7.68 -18.28 5.86
CA VAL A 287 -6.28 -18.19 6.28
C VAL A 287 -5.89 -16.76 6.63
N ALA A 288 -6.33 -15.76 5.86
CA ALA A 288 -6.05 -14.35 6.15
C ALA A 288 -6.71 -13.93 7.48
N ILE A 289 -7.94 -14.38 7.73
CA ILE A 289 -8.66 -14.18 8.99
C ILE A 289 -7.94 -14.88 10.16
N ALA A 290 -7.57 -16.15 10.00
CA ALA A 290 -6.86 -16.92 11.03
C ALA A 290 -5.52 -16.28 11.40
N LEU A 291 -4.79 -15.77 10.40
CA LEU A 291 -3.53 -15.06 10.61
C LEU A 291 -3.74 -13.59 11.03
N ARG A 292 -4.98 -13.10 11.08
CA ARG A 292 -5.33 -11.69 11.37
C ARG A 292 -4.59 -10.71 10.45
N ILE A 293 -4.49 -11.04 9.17
CA ILE A 293 -3.98 -10.15 8.14
C ILE A 293 -4.98 -9.01 7.96
N ARG A 294 -4.47 -7.77 7.91
CA ARG A 294 -5.28 -6.57 7.70
C ARG A 294 -4.73 -5.72 6.56
N ASP A 295 -5.57 -4.85 6.03
CA ASP A 295 -5.13 -3.73 5.21
C ASP A 295 -5.64 -2.42 5.80
N SER A 296 -4.77 -1.75 6.55
CA SER A 296 -5.14 -0.48 7.17
C SER A 296 -5.36 0.62 6.13
N TRP A 297 -4.73 0.50 4.95
CA TRP A 297 -4.76 1.52 3.90
C TRP A 297 -6.05 1.57 3.09
N THR A 298 -6.86 0.50 3.12
CA THR A 298 -8.23 0.53 2.55
C THR A 298 -9.22 1.30 3.41
N VAL A 299 -8.98 1.36 4.73
CA VAL A 299 -9.89 2.01 5.68
C VAL A 299 -9.41 3.43 5.97
N TRP A 300 -8.10 3.58 6.14
CA TRP A 300 -7.45 4.82 6.47
C TRP A 300 -6.46 5.17 5.36
N GLU A 301 -6.56 6.36 4.79
CA GLU A 301 -5.68 6.79 3.69
C GLU A 301 -4.20 6.83 4.07
N ASP A 302 -3.86 6.66 5.35
CA ASP A 302 -2.53 6.81 5.94
C ASP A 302 -2.08 5.62 6.81
N GLY A 303 -2.74 4.47 6.68
CA GLY A 303 -2.31 3.24 7.34
C GLY A 303 -2.68 3.12 8.82
N GLY A 304 -3.62 3.93 9.32
CA GLY A 304 -4.48 3.60 10.48
C GLY A 304 -3.90 3.79 11.88
N ILE A 305 -2.68 4.30 12.01
CA ILE A 305 -2.00 4.46 13.32
C ILE A 305 -2.70 5.51 14.19
N GLU A 306 -3.26 6.58 13.59
CA GLU A 306 -3.86 7.68 14.35
C GLU A 306 -5.08 7.23 15.17
N THR A 307 -5.91 6.38 14.59
CA THR A 307 -7.11 5.87 15.23
C THR A 307 -6.75 5.01 16.44
N ASP A 308 -5.71 4.19 16.32
CA ASP A 308 -5.20 3.36 17.43
C ASP A 308 -4.68 4.25 18.57
N TYR A 309 -3.94 5.31 18.27
CA TYR A 309 -3.51 6.29 19.27
C TYR A 309 -4.69 7.03 19.90
N ALA A 310 -5.65 7.49 19.12
CA ALA A 310 -6.84 8.17 19.62
C ALA A 310 -7.69 7.26 20.52
N ASN A 311 -7.80 5.97 20.18
CA ASN A 311 -8.46 4.96 21.01
C ASN A 311 -7.74 4.79 22.34
N TRP A 312 -6.41 4.60 22.30
CA TRP A 312 -5.57 4.52 23.49
C TRP A 312 -5.68 5.78 24.35
N ARG A 313 -5.67 6.97 23.74
CA ARG A 313 -5.70 8.26 24.43
C ARG A 313 -7.03 8.48 25.16
N ARG A 314 -8.15 8.14 24.52
CA ARG A 314 -9.48 8.20 25.15
C ARG A 314 -9.56 7.27 26.36
N GLU A 315 -9.04 6.06 26.24
CA GLU A 315 -9.00 5.11 27.35
C GLU A 315 -8.08 5.58 28.49
N TRP A 316 -6.94 6.19 28.16
CA TRP A 316 -6.04 6.79 29.13
C TRP A 316 -6.72 7.91 29.94
N GLU A 317 -7.43 8.82 29.27
CA GLU A 317 -8.15 9.92 29.93
C GLU A 317 -9.32 9.41 30.78
N ARG A 318 -10.06 8.40 30.29
CA ARG A 318 -11.14 7.76 31.04
C ARG A 318 -10.66 7.11 32.34
N ARG A 319 -9.42 6.63 32.40
CA ARG A 319 -8.82 6.05 33.63
C ARG A 319 -8.27 7.10 34.59
N ARG A 320 -8.07 8.32 34.13
CA ARG A 320 -7.43 9.41 34.88
C ARG A 320 -8.45 10.34 35.54
N ASN A 321 -9.66 10.40 35.00
CA ASN A 321 -10.85 11.01 35.60
C ASN A 321 -11.62 9.98 36.42
#